data_AF-W5SKW6-F1
#
_entry.id   AF-W5SKW6-F1
#
_cell.length_a   1.000
_cell.length_b   1.000
_cell.length_c   1.000
_cell.angle_alpha   90.00
_cell.angle_beta   90.00
_cell.angle_gamma   90.00
#
_symmetry.space_group_name_H-M   'P 1'
#
loop_
_entity.id
_entity.type
_entity.pdbx_description
1 polymer ?
#
loop_
_entity_poly.entity_id
_entity_poly.type
_entity_poly.pdbx_seq_one_letter_code
_entity_poly.pdbx_strand_id
1 'polypeptide(L)'
;MKENKNILILCIILLYNCNANKTPSQRMPDSVQTTKSQDLESKSQKHAHITLTTEEKMKFEIFIYALDIFQKDQFALSNKMKKDINQKVKNLFNKYDKFRSWILDDKHIQEQKELSKAFNYAYNRILYNKLKRFNNDQTTMQYIEGAFYYYLYDQYKDNHHYDGKLYGNTNSGFPTNYVSSFFDHFMYKIIEKYDTNEKIFQAIKNELEDKNSEIYAKTLNMLS
;
A
#
# COMPACT_ATOMS: atom_id res chain seq x y z
N MET A 1 21.08 6.20 -29.75
CA MET A 1 21.47 5.82 -28.37
C MET A 1 20.23 5.81 -27.47
N LYS A 2 19.49 4.69 -27.41
CA LYS A 2 18.25 4.55 -26.62
C LYS A 2 18.04 3.12 -26.09
N GLU A 3 19.10 2.42 -25.69
CA GLU A 3 18.95 1.03 -25.19
C GLU A 3 19.40 0.79 -23.73
N ASN A 4 20.03 1.77 -23.07
CA ASN A 4 20.67 1.49 -21.77
C ASN A 4 19.90 1.99 -20.53
N LYS A 5 18.69 2.54 -20.67
CA LYS A 5 17.94 3.06 -19.51
C LYS A 5 17.04 2.04 -18.80
N ASN A 6 16.62 0.96 -19.47
CA ASN A 6 15.77 -0.07 -18.86
C ASN A 6 16.56 -1.09 -18.01
N ILE A 7 17.87 -1.23 -18.21
CA ILE A 7 18.71 -2.16 -17.43
C ILE A 7 18.97 -1.61 -16.00
N LEU A 8 19.01 -0.28 -15.84
CA LEU A 8 19.36 0.34 -14.55
C LEU A 8 18.26 0.15 -13.48
N ILE A 9 16.99 0.10 -13.88
CA ILE A 9 15.86 -0.04 -12.96
C ILE A 9 15.68 -1.50 -12.48
N LEU A 10 16.10 -2.48 -13.29
CA LEU A 10 16.08 -3.89 -12.87
C LEU A 10 17.13 -4.20 -11.78
N CYS A 11 18.24 -3.46 -11.75
CA CYS A 11 19.32 -3.69 -10.78
C CYS A 11 18.97 -3.23 -9.36
N ILE A 12 18.10 -2.23 -9.19
CA ILE A 12 17.78 -1.68 -7.86
C ILE A 12 16.92 -2.66 -7.05
N ILE A 13 16.04 -3.43 -7.71
CA ILE A 13 15.19 -4.44 -7.05
C ILE A 13 16.00 -5.70 -6.65
N LEU A 14 17.05 -6.03 -7.40
CA LEU A 14 17.90 -7.19 -7.11
C LEU A 14 18.86 -6.97 -5.92
N LEU A 15 19.23 -5.71 -5.62
CA LEU A 15 20.23 -5.41 -4.59
C LEU A 15 19.70 -5.50 -3.14
N TYR A 16 18.38 -5.57 -2.93
CA TYR A 16 17.79 -5.74 -1.58
C TYR A 16 17.62 -7.21 -1.14
N ASN A 17 17.94 -8.19 -1.99
CA ASN A 17 17.85 -9.63 -1.65
C ASN A 17 19.22 -10.33 -1.50
N CYS A 18 20.33 -9.59 -1.45
CA CYS A 18 21.64 -10.16 -1.15
C CYS A 18 22.13 -9.74 0.24
N ASN A 19 21.50 -10.28 1.29
CA ASN A 19 22.18 -10.53 2.56
C ASN A 19 21.46 -11.64 3.32
N ALA A 20 21.70 -12.87 2.89
CA ALA A 20 21.43 -14.06 3.68
C ALA A 20 22.70 -14.92 3.70
N ASN A 21 23.35 -14.92 4.86
CA ASN A 21 24.20 -15.97 5.43
C ASN A 21 25.19 -16.69 4.49
N LYS A 22 26.45 -16.26 4.53
CA LYS A 22 27.59 -17.10 4.16
C LYS A 22 28.29 -17.58 5.44
N THR A 23 28.12 -18.86 5.76
CA THR A 23 29.12 -19.64 6.50
C THR A 23 29.63 -20.76 5.60
N PRO A 24 30.92 -21.13 5.73
CA PRO A 24 31.70 -21.68 4.63
C PRO A 24 31.60 -23.21 4.59
N SER A 25 31.43 -23.78 3.40
CA SER A 25 31.60 -25.22 3.20
C SER A 25 32.86 -25.49 2.40
N GLN A 26 33.77 -26.22 3.04
CA GLN A 26 34.96 -26.84 2.47
C GLN A 26 34.64 -27.83 1.34
N ARG A 27 35.69 -28.08 0.54
CA ARG A 27 35.80 -28.92 -0.66
C ARG A 27 35.21 -30.34 -0.58
N MET A 28 34.64 -30.73 -1.73
CA MET A 28 34.51 -32.04 -2.45
C MET A 28 35.46 -33.21 -2.04
N PRO A 29 35.23 -34.49 -2.46
CA PRO A 29 34.62 -34.95 -3.73
C PRO A 29 33.73 -36.23 -3.76
N ASP A 30 33.11 -36.42 -4.93
CA ASP A 30 32.51 -37.59 -5.62
C ASP A 30 32.48 -38.99 -4.97
N SER A 31 31.29 -39.63 -4.98
CA SER A 31 31.15 -41.05 -5.40
C SER A 31 29.69 -41.45 -5.68
N VAL A 32 29.52 -42.21 -6.76
CA VAL A 32 28.34 -42.94 -7.23
C VAL A 32 27.92 -44.04 -6.23
N GLN A 33 26.63 -44.19 -5.90
CA GLN A 33 25.94 -45.50 -5.86
C GLN A 33 24.45 -45.44 -5.49
N THR A 34 23.69 -46.23 -6.24
CA THR A 34 22.28 -46.58 -6.11
C THR A 34 22.02 -47.45 -4.87
N THR A 35 20.96 -47.20 -4.11
CA THR A 35 20.30 -48.25 -3.30
C THR A 35 18.82 -47.93 -3.05
N LYS A 36 17.95 -48.92 -3.32
CA LYS A 36 16.53 -48.97 -2.93
C LYS A 36 16.44 -49.32 -1.43
N SER A 37 15.56 -48.66 -0.68
CA SER A 37 14.38 -49.27 -0.03
C SER A 37 13.84 -48.43 1.14
N GLN A 38 12.51 -48.34 1.14
CA GLN A 38 11.56 -48.35 2.27
C GLN A 38 11.57 -47.26 3.34
N ASP A 39 10.35 -46.71 3.48
CA ASP A 39 9.69 -46.26 4.70
C ASP A 39 10.42 -45.27 5.59
N LEU A 40 10.06 -44.00 5.39
CA LEU A 40 9.39 -43.21 6.43
C LEU A 40 8.83 -41.98 5.71
N GLU A 41 7.54 -42.04 5.36
CA GLU A 41 6.73 -40.82 5.17
C GLU A 41 6.67 -40.10 6.52
N SER A 42 7.76 -39.42 6.86
CA SER A 42 7.72 -38.24 7.69
C SER A 42 6.91 -37.23 6.89
N LYS A 43 5.59 -37.19 7.14
CA LYS A 43 4.78 -35.99 6.98
C LYS A 43 5.32 -34.92 7.93
N SER A 44 6.53 -34.46 7.68
CA SER A 44 6.90 -33.09 7.96
C SER A 44 6.05 -32.28 6.97
N GLN A 45 4.80 -32.02 7.34
CA GLN A 45 4.17 -30.77 6.94
C GLN A 45 5.13 -29.71 7.44
N LYS A 46 6.10 -29.34 6.59
CA LYS A 46 6.71 -28.03 6.62
C LYS A 46 5.52 -27.10 6.68
N HIS A 47 5.26 -26.54 7.86
CA HIS A 47 4.41 -25.37 7.99
C HIS A 47 4.98 -24.40 6.96
N ALA A 48 4.31 -24.29 5.82
CA ALA A 48 4.71 -23.35 4.80
C ALA A 48 4.64 -22.01 5.50
N HIS A 49 5.80 -21.41 5.78
CA HIS A 49 5.88 -20.12 6.42
C HIS A 49 5.01 -19.20 5.58
N ILE A 50 3.95 -18.64 6.18
CA ILE A 50 3.06 -17.76 5.44
C ILE A 50 3.90 -16.57 5.04
N THR A 51 4.00 -16.32 3.74
CA THR A 51 4.70 -15.18 3.17
C THR A 51 3.81 -14.53 2.13
N LEU A 52 3.91 -13.22 2.00
CA LEU A 52 3.28 -12.47 0.91
C LEU A 52 4.00 -12.79 -0.41
N THR A 53 3.24 -12.96 -1.48
CA THR A 53 3.77 -12.85 -2.84
C THR A 53 4.19 -11.41 -3.13
N THR A 54 5.00 -11.19 -4.17
CA THR A 54 5.42 -9.83 -4.58
C THR A 54 4.22 -8.92 -4.86
N GLU A 55 3.20 -9.43 -5.54
CA GLU A 55 2.00 -8.65 -5.85
C GLU A 55 1.19 -8.35 -4.59
N GLU A 56 1.06 -9.32 -3.69
CA GLU A 56 0.35 -9.10 -2.42
C GLU A 56 1.06 -8.04 -1.56
N LYS A 57 2.39 -8.15 -1.45
CA LYS A 57 3.22 -7.18 -0.73
C LYS A 57 3.06 -5.77 -1.30
N MET A 58 3.19 -5.62 -2.62
CA MET A 58 3.03 -4.33 -3.29
C MET A 58 1.66 -3.69 -3.00
N LYS A 59 0.56 -4.43 -3.11
CA LYS A 59 -0.78 -3.90 -2.85
C LYS A 59 -0.99 -3.49 -1.40
N PHE A 60 -0.51 -4.31 -0.47
CA PHE A 60 -0.55 -4.02 0.95
C PHE A 60 0.26 -2.75 1.27
N GLU A 61 1.49 -2.65 0.75
CA GLU A 61 2.34 -1.47 0.91
C GLU A 61 1.70 -0.21 0.33
N ILE A 62 1.06 -0.29 -0.85
CA ILE A 62 0.33 0.83 -1.44
C ILE A 62 -0.82 1.30 -0.54
N PHE A 63 -1.59 0.36 0.02
CA PHE A 63 -2.69 0.70 0.92
C PHE A 63 -2.20 1.40 2.19
N ILE A 64 -1.18 0.85 2.86
CA ILE A 64 -0.60 1.46 4.06
C ILE A 64 0.03 2.81 3.73
N TYR A 65 0.77 2.89 2.63
CA TYR A 65 1.39 4.13 2.17
C TYR A 65 0.36 5.24 1.94
N ALA A 66 -0.79 4.95 1.36
CA ALA A 66 -1.85 5.94 1.15
C ALA A 66 -2.37 6.53 2.48
N LEU A 67 -2.52 5.69 3.51
CA LEU A 67 -2.90 6.13 4.86
C LEU A 67 -1.78 6.95 5.53
N ASP A 68 -0.52 6.59 5.32
CA ASP A 68 0.65 7.35 5.79
C ASP A 68 0.68 8.75 5.14
N ILE A 69 0.43 8.84 3.84
CA ILE A 69 0.38 10.13 3.14
C ILE A 69 -0.79 10.97 3.62
N PHE A 70 -1.96 10.40 3.87
CA PHE A 70 -3.07 11.15 4.47
C PHE A 70 -2.68 11.84 5.78
N GLN A 71 -2.00 11.11 6.69
CA GLN A 71 -1.52 11.69 7.94
C GLN A 71 -0.59 12.87 7.68
N LYS A 72 0.37 12.73 6.74
CA LYS A 72 1.29 13.82 6.35
C LYS A 72 0.58 15.01 5.70
N ASP A 73 -0.42 14.78 4.85
CA ASP A 73 -1.22 15.81 4.19
C ASP A 73 -1.94 16.69 5.22
N GLN A 74 -2.50 16.08 6.26
CA GLN A 74 -3.15 16.79 7.36
C GLN A 74 -2.16 17.62 8.21
N PHE A 75 -0.94 17.14 8.43
CA PHE A 75 0.14 17.94 9.04
C PHE A 75 0.51 19.13 8.14
N ALA A 76 0.68 18.91 6.84
CA ALA A 76 1.01 19.95 5.88
C ALA A 76 -0.10 21.02 5.79
N LEU A 77 -1.36 20.60 5.76
CA LEU A 77 -2.52 21.49 5.82
C LEU A 77 -2.50 22.37 7.06
N SER A 78 -2.25 21.77 8.23
CA SER A 78 -2.25 22.48 9.51
C SER A 78 -1.14 23.53 9.57
N ASN A 79 0.07 23.15 9.14
CA ASN A 79 1.21 24.07 9.02
C ASN A 79 0.90 25.23 8.07
N LYS A 80 0.31 24.94 6.90
CA LYS A 80 -0.06 25.97 5.92
C LYS A 80 -1.14 26.91 6.45
N MET A 81 -2.11 26.39 7.19
CA MET A 81 -3.15 27.17 7.85
C MET A 81 -2.64 27.92 9.09
N LYS A 82 -1.37 27.71 9.50
CA LYS A 82 -0.78 28.23 10.74
C LYS A 82 -1.63 27.89 11.97
N LYS A 83 -2.15 26.66 12.00
CA LYS A 83 -3.00 26.14 13.08
C LYS A 83 -2.41 24.86 13.62
N ASP A 84 -2.52 24.69 14.93
CA ASP A 84 -2.23 23.40 15.55
C ASP A 84 -3.26 22.35 15.12
N ILE A 85 -2.79 21.11 14.97
CA ILE A 85 -3.69 19.98 14.82
C ILE A 85 -4.52 19.84 16.08
N ASN A 86 -5.85 19.81 15.89
CA ASN A 86 -6.79 19.65 16.99
C ASN A 86 -6.61 18.28 17.68
N GLN A 87 -7.05 18.19 18.94
CA GLN A 87 -6.86 16.98 19.74
C GLN A 87 -7.52 15.74 19.15
N LYS A 88 -8.65 15.91 18.45
CA LYS A 88 -9.38 14.82 17.81
C LYS A 88 -8.53 14.15 16.72
N VAL A 89 -7.91 14.94 15.86
CA VAL A 89 -7.02 14.46 14.79
C VAL A 89 -5.73 13.86 15.38
N LYS A 90 -5.16 14.45 16.44
CA LYS A 90 -4.02 13.84 17.16
C LYS A 90 -4.37 12.45 17.71
N ASN A 91 -5.55 12.31 18.32
CA ASN A 91 -6.02 11.03 18.84
C ASN A 91 -6.23 9.99 17.73
N LEU A 92 -6.79 10.41 16.59
CA LEU A 92 -6.91 9.57 15.40
C LEU A 92 -5.54 9.08 14.91
N PHE A 93 -4.55 9.97 14.82
CA PHE A 93 -3.20 9.59 14.39
C PHE A 93 -2.51 8.66 15.37
N ASN A 94 -2.62 8.91 16.67
CA ASN A 94 -2.10 7.96 17.66
C ASN A 94 -2.76 6.58 17.55
N LYS A 95 -4.04 6.51 17.16
CA LYS A 95 -4.77 5.27 16.95
C LYS A 95 -4.32 4.56 15.67
N TYR A 96 -4.15 5.32 14.59
CA TYR A 96 -3.57 4.83 13.34
C TYR A 96 -2.15 4.30 13.55
N ASP A 97 -1.28 5.05 14.23
CA ASP A 97 0.11 4.63 14.47
C ASP A 97 0.18 3.28 15.21
N LYS A 98 -0.69 3.09 16.21
CA LYS A 98 -0.80 1.80 16.93
C LYS A 98 -1.28 0.67 16.01
N PHE A 99 -2.29 0.91 15.19
CA PHE A 99 -2.77 -0.06 14.21
C PHE A 99 -1.71 -0.39 13.17
N ARG A 100 -1.04 0.63 12.63
CA ARG A 100 0.03 0.55 11.64
C ARG A 100 1.20 -0.27 12.18
N SER A 101 1.68 0.02 13.38
CA SER A 101 2.76 -0.76 14.01
C SER A 101 2.36 -2.22 14.22
N TRP A 102 1.11 -2.48 14.57
CA TRP A 102 0.60 -3.83 14.75
C TRP A 102 0.49 -4.60 13.43
N ILE A 103 -0.11 -4.02 12.39
CA ILE A 103 -0.32 -4.73 11.11
C ILE A 103 0.98 -4.93 10.34
N LEU A 104 2.01 -4.10 10.58
CA LEU A 104 3.34 -4.24 9.97
C LEU A 104 4.24 -5.27 10.68
N ASP A 105 3.86 -5.76 11.87
CA ASP A 105 4.59 -6.84 12.54
C ASP A 105 4.43 -8.15 11.74
N ASP A 106 5.54 -8.86 11.51
CA ASP A 106 5.56 -10.12 10.75
C ASP A 106 4.67 -11.21 11.36
N LYS A 107 4.32 -11.12 12.65
CA LYS A 107 3.33 -12.01 13.29
C LYS A 107 1.94 -11.88 12.68
N HIS A 108 1.64 -10.75 12.03
CA HIS A 108 0.36 -10.46 11.39
C HIS A 108 0.41 -10.60 9.87
N ILE A 109 1.34 -11.40 9.34
CA ILE A 109 1.51 -11.62 7.89
C ILE A 109 0.22 -12.15 7.20
N GLN A 110 -0.60 -12.89 7.93
CA GLN A 110 -1.87 -13.41 7.42
C GLN A 110 -2.88 -12.26 7.24
N GLU A 111 -2.97 -11.34 8.19
CA GLU A 111 -3.79 -10.14 8.13
C GLU A 111 -3.31 -9.19 7.02
N GLN A 112 -1.99 -9.03 6.85
CA GLN A 112 -1.42 -8.29 5.71
C GLN A 112 -1.87 -8.89 4.37
N LYS A 113 -1.85 -10.22 4.26
CA LYS A 113 -2.29 -10.95 3.06
C LYS A 113 -3.78 -10.78 2.81
N GLU A 114 -4.59 -10.83 3.86
CA GLU A 114 -6.03 -10.62 3.77
C GLU A 114 -6.38 -9.19 3.35
N LEU A 115 -5.72 -8.18 3.90
CA LEU A 115 -5.90 -6.79 3.46
C LEU A 115 -5.46 -6.61 2.01
N SER A 116 -4.35 -7.21 1.60
CA SER A 116 -3.90 -7.18 0.21
C SER A 116 -4.94 -7.75 -0.75
N LYS A 117 -5.52 -8.90 -0.40
CA LYS A 117 -6.57 -9.55 -1.18
C LYS A 117 -7.85 -8.71 -1.22
N ALA A 118 -8.27 -8.16 -0.09
CA ALA A 118 -9.44 -7.29 0.00
C ALA A 118 -9.25 -6.01 -0.85
N PHE A 119 -8.07 -5.40 -0.79
CA PHE A 119 -7.73 -4.20 -1.54
C PHE A 119 -7.62 -4.42 -3.06
N ASN A 120 -7.49 -5.67 -3.51
CA ASN A 120 -7.30 -6.02 -4.93
C ASN A 120 -8.36 -5.39 -5.86
N TYR A 121 -9.61 -5.30 -5.41
CA TYR A 121 -10.68 -4.72 -6.22
C TYR A 121 -10.48 -3.20 -6.40
N ALA A 122 -10.30 -2.44 -5.31
CA ALA A 122 -9.95 -1.01 -5.37
C ALA A 122 -8.70 -0.78 -6.20
N TYR A 123 -7.62 -1.51 -5.91
CA TYR A 123 -6.36 -1.38 -6.64
C TYR A 123 -6.55 -1.47 -8.16
N ASN A 124 -7.22 -2.53 -8.63
CA ASN A 124 -7.40 -2.73 -10.07
C ASN A 124 -8.41 -1.75 -10.68
N ARG A 125 -9.56 -1.55 -10.04
CA ARG A 125 -10.68 -0.80 -10.63
C ARG A 125 -10.57 0.70 -10.46
N ILE A 126 -10.17 1.16 -9.28
CA ILE A 126 -10.13 2.58 -8.91
C ILE A 126 -8.80 3.21 -9.34
N LEU A 127 -7.67 2.52 -9.08
CA LEU A 127 -6.35 3.13 -9.20
C LEU A 127 -5.65 2.76 -10.52
N TYR A 128 -5.44 1.47 -10.76
CA TYR A 128 -4.62 1.00 -11.88
C TYR A 128 -5.29 1.22 -13.25
N ASN A 129 -6.57 0.88 -13.39
CA ASN A 129 -7.28 1.07 -14.66
C ASN A 129 -7.44 2.54 -15.03
N LYS A 130 -7.60 3.43 -14.05
CA LYS A 130 -7.69 4.87 -14.28
C LYS A 130 -6.38 5.41 -14.83
N LEU A 131 -5.25 5.03 -14.23
CA LEU A 131 -3.92 5.38 -14.73
C LEU A 131 -3.69 4.96 -16.18
N LYS A 132 -4.03 3.72 -16.51
CA LYS A 132 -3.89 3.20 -17.88
C LYS A 132 -4.68 4.00 -18.92
N ARG A 133 -5.83 4.57 -18.56
CA ARG A 133 -6.66 5.37 -19.47
C ARG A 133 -6.02 6.71 -19.82
N PHE A 134 -5.17 7.26 -18.97
CA PHE A 134 -4.58 8.58 -19.16
C PHE A 134 -3.20 8.57 -19.85
N ASN A 135 -2.71 7.41 -20.30
CA ASN A 135 -1.34 7.26 -20.83
C ASN A 135 -0.29 7.94 -19.93
N ASN A 136 -0.44 7.74 -18.62
CA ASN A 136 0.38 8.37 -17.61
C ASN A 136 1.53 7.42 -17.22
N ASP A 137 2.76 7.92 -17.19
CA ASP A 137 3.97 7.16 -16.81
C ASP A 137 4.11 7.01 -15.28
N GLN A 138 3.17 7.57 -14.50
CA GLN A 138 3.14 7.41 -13.04
C GLN A 138 2.85 5.97 -12.61
N THR A 139 3.58 5.53 -11.60
CA THR A 139 3.21 4.35 -10.82
C THR A 139 1.91 4.58 -10.04
N THR A 140 1.22 3.51 -9.64
CA THR A 140 0.02 3.61 -8.78
C THR A 140 0.29 4.38 -7.49
N MET A 141 1.47 4.18 -6.89
CA MET A 141 1.87 4.90 -5.68
C MET A 141 2.01 6.41 -5.92
N GLN A 142 2.69 6.82 -7.00
CA GLN A 142 2.82 8.24 -7.38
C GLN A 142 1.48 8.88 -7.73
N TYR A 143 0.58 8.14 -8.37
CA TYR A 143 -0.77 8.62 -8.65
C TYR A 143 -1.55 8.89 -7.37
N ILE A 144 -1.52 7.96 -6.41
CA ILE A 144 -2.16 8.17 -5.10
C ILE A 144 -1.52 9.33 -4.36
N GLU A 145 -0.18 9.39 -4.30
CA GLU A 145 0.56 10.50 -3.67
C GLU A 145 0.14 11.85 -4.26
N GLY A 146 -0.01 11.90 -5.58
CA GLY A 146 -0.49 13.07 -6.31
C GLY A 146 -1.91 13.53 -5.95
N ALA A 147 -2.73 12.67 -5.33
CA ALA A 147 -4.05 13.05 -4.86
C ALA A 147 -4.00 13.89 -3.56
N PHE A 148 -2.89 13.93 -2.84
CA PHE A 148 -2.74 14.63 -1.56
C PHE A 148 -2.10 16.01 -1.76
N TYR A 149 -2.97 16.99 -2.05
CA TYR A 149 -2.57 18.33 -2.47
C TYR A 149 -1.65 19.07 -1.49
N TYR A 150 -1.95 19.01 -0.19
CA TYR A 150 -1.23 19.80 0.81
C TYR A 150 0.16 19.22 1.09
N TYR A 151 0.27 17.90 1.08
CA TYR A 151 1.53 17.18 1.21
C TYR A 151 2.51 17.56 0.08
N LEU A 152 2.03 17.72 -1.15
CA LEU A 152 2.85 18.07 -2.31
C LEU A 152 2.80 19.56 -2.68
N TYR A 153 2.25 20.42 -1.81
CA TYR A 153 1.93 21.81 -2.15
C TYR A 153 3.13 22.59 -2.72
N ASP A 154 4.30 22.47 -2.09
CA ASP A 154 5.50 23.18 -2.53
C ASP A 154 5.99 22.67 -3.90
N GLN A 155 5.88 21.36 -4.16
CA GLN A 155 6.22 20.78 -5.46
C GLN A 155 5.27 21.25 -6.57
N TYR A 156 3.99 21.42 -6.26
CA TYR A 156 3.01 21.94 -7.21
C TYR A 156 3.19 23.43 -7.51
N LYS A 157 3.63 24.21 -6.51
CA LYS A 157 3.86 25.65 -6.67
C LYS A 157 5.03 25.92 -7.63
N ASP A 158 6.06 25.09 -7.59
CA ASP A 158 7.33 25.39 -8.23
C ASP A 158 7.46 24.84 -9.66
N ASN A 159 6.77 23.74 -10.04
CA ASN A 159 7.00 23.12 -11.35
C ASN A 159 5.78 22.51 -12.07
N HIS A 160 4.63 22.22 -11.43
CA HIS A 160 3.49 21.57 -12.10
C HIS A 160 2.17 21.94 -11.42
N HIS A 161 1.21 22.48 -12.16
CA HIS A 161 -0.13 22.73 -11.63
C HIS A 161 -0.80 21.42 -11.20
N TYR A 162 -1.28 21.35 -9.96
CA TYR A 162 -2.18 20.29 -9.51
C TYR A 162 -3.42 20.25 -10.41
N ASP A 163 -3.75 19.08 -10.96
CA ASP A 163 -4.99 18.86 -11.70
C ASP A 163 -5.91 17.91 -10.93
N GLY A 164 -6.84 18.48 -10.15
CA GLY A 164 -7.84 17.72 -9.41
C GLY A 164 -8.71 16.80 -10.28
N LYS A 165 -8.82 17.05 -11.61
CA LYS A 165 -9.62 16.21 -12.51
C LYS A 165 -9.06 14.82 -12.69
N LEU A 166 -7.73 14.65 -12.61
CA LEU A 166 -7.08 13.35 -12.63
C LEU A 166 -7.60 12.45 -11.51
N TYR A 167 -7.99 13.05 -10.39
CA TYR A 167 -8.44 12.40 -9.17
C TYR A 167 -9.96 12.46 -8.97
N GLY A 168 -10.70 12.75 -10.05
CA GLY A 168 -12.17 12.73 -10.07
C GLY A 168 -12.85 14.02 -9.65
N ASN A 169 -12.11 15.09 -9.34
CA ASN A 169 -12.74 16.38 -9.05
C ASN A 169 -13.26 17.03 -10.35
N THR A 170 -14.47 17.59 -10.33
CA THR A 170 -14.99 18.36 -11.46
C THR A 170 -14.33 19.74 -11.58
N ASN A 171 -13.76 20.25 -10.48
CA ASN A 171 -13.03 21.52 -10.43
C ASN A 171 -11.54 21.28 -10.16
N SER A 172 -10.69 21.50 -11.16
CA SER A 172 -9.24 21.25 -11.08
C SER A 172 -8.53 22.10 -10.02
N GLY A 173 -9.10 23.24 -9.60
CA GLY A 173 -8.51 24.13 -8.59
C GLY A 173 -8.82 23.77 -7.14
N PHE A 174 -9.61 22.72 -6.88
CA PHE A 174 -9.97 22.32 -5.52
C PHE A 174 -9.19 21.07 -5.05
N PRO A 175 -8.60 21.10 -3.85
CA PRO A 175 -7.71 20.03 -3.37
C PRO A 175 -8.45 18.75 -2.98
N THR A 176 -9.73 18.86 -2.62
CA THR A 176 -10.57 17.70 -2.28
C THR A 176 -10.89 16.90 -3.54
N ASN A 177 -10.58 15.61 -3.54
CA ASN A 177 -10.82 14.73 -4.69
C ASN A 177 -11.24 13.34 -4.21
N TYR A 178 -11.66 12.47 -5.14
CA TYR A 178 -12.24 11.17 -4.78
C TYR A 178 -11.19 10.13 -4.41
N VAL A 179 -9.96 10.25 -4.92
CA VAL A 179 -8.87 9.34 -4.54
C VAL A 179 -8.46 9.57 -3.09
N SER A 180 -8.19 10.82 -2.67
CA SER A 180 -7.89 11.11 -1.27
C SER A 180 -9.09 10.81 -0.37
N SER A 181 -10.30 11.22 -0.76
CA SER A 181 -11.53 10.94 0.01
C SER A 181 -11.77 9.45 0.27
N PHE A 182 -11.36 8.57 -0.66
CA PHE A 182 -11.42 7.12 -0.46
C PHE A 182 -10.55 6.69 0.73
N PHE A 183 -9.34 7.21 0.86
CA PHE A 183 -8.45 6.90 1.98
C PHE A 183 -8.84 7.63 3.28
N ASP A 184 -9.33 8.87 3.18
CA ASP A 184 -9.89 9.64 4.30
C ASP A 184 -11.02 8.86 5.00
N HIS A 185 -11.82 8.12 4.23
CA HIS A 185 -12.88 7.26 4.75
C HIS A 185 -12.33 6.23 5.75
N PHE A 186 -11.26 5.51 5.41
CA PHE A 186 -10.67 4.51 6.30
C PHE A 186 -10.16 5.16 7.59
N MET A 187 -9.61 6.37 7.52
CA MET A 187 -9.12 7.10 8.68
C MET A 187 -10.27 7.55 9.60
N TYR A 188 -11.23 8.30 9.07
CA TYR A 188 -12.28 8.92 9.90
C TYR A 188 -13.51 8.04 10.17
N LYS A 189 -13.81 7.06 9.32
CA LYS A 189 -15.01 6.21 9.50
C LYS A 189 -14.70 4.86 10.10
N ILE A 190 -13.47 4.38 9.94
CA ILE A 190 -13.07 3.06 10.41
C ILE A 190 -12.06 3.17 11.56
N ILE A 191 -10.86 3.69 11.32
CA ILE A 191 -9.79 3.73 12.33
C ILE A 191 -10.23 4.56 13.55
N GLU A 192 -10.89 5.70 13.34
CA GLU A 192 -11.43 6.50 14.44
C GLU A 192 -12.42 5.70 15.31
N LYS A 193 -13.28 4.89 14.68
CA LYS A 193 -14.45 4.26 15.29
C LYS A 193 -14.15 3.06 16.19
N TYR A 194 -13.15 2.24 15.87
CA TYR A 194 -12.94 0.94 16.53
C TYR A 194 -11.71 0.92 17.44
N ASP A 195 -11.84 0.48 18.69
CA ASP A 195 -10.77 0.69 19.70
C ASP A 195 -9.63 -0.32 19.71
N THR A 196 -9.77 -1.45 19.02
CA THR A 196 -8.77 -2.53 18.98
C THR A 196 -8.29 -2.74 17.56
N ASN A 197 -7.01 -3.07 17.39
CA ASN A 197 -6.40 -3.28 16.08
C ASN A 197 -7.10 -4.37 15.25
N GLU A 198 -7.56 -5.44 15.88
CA GLU A 198 -8.28 -6.53 15.25
C GLU A 198 -9.64 -6.06 14.69
N LYS A 199 -10.37 -5.24 15.46
CA LYS A 199 -11.64 -4.66 14.99
C LYS A 199 -11.41 -3.65 13.87
N ILE A 200 -10.36 -2.84 13.94
CA ILE A 200 -9.95 -1.94 12.84
C ILE A 200 -9.67 -2.78 11.60
N PHE A 201 -8.83 -3.81 11.69
CA PHE A 201 -8.51 -4.71 10.59
C PHE A 201 -9.77 -5.33 9.96
N GLN A 202 -10.64 -5.95 10.76
CA GLN A 202 -11.87 -6.56 10.25
C GLN A 202 -12.78 -5.54 9.57
N ALA A 203 -12.90 -4.34 10.13
CA ALA A 203 -13.72 -3.29 9.54
C ALA A 203 -13.13 -2.76 8.21
N ILE A 204 -11.80 -2.55 8.14
CA ILE A 204 -11.12 -2.18 6.88
C ILE A 204 -11.32 -3.27 5.84
N LYS A 205 -11.11 -4.53 6.21
CA LYS A 205 -11.27 -5.69 5.31
C LYS A 205 -12.70 -5.75 4.76
N ASN A 206 -13.71 -5.67 5.65
CA ASN A 206 -15.11 -5.73 5.26
C ASN A 206 -15.48 -4.57 4.32
N GLU A 207 -15.04 -3.35 4.62
CA GLU A 207 -15.25 -2.20 3.76
C GLU A 207 -14.59 -2.39 2.39
N LEU A 208 -13.37 -2.95 2.35
CA LEU A 208 -12.65 -3.23 1.12
C LEU A 208 -13.30 -4.34 0.27
N GLU A 209 -13.94 -5.32 0.90
CA GLU A 209 -14.62 -6.45 0.24
C GLU A 209 -16.05 -6.10 -0.20
N ASP A 210 -16.72 -5.15 0.47
CA ASP A 210 -18.04 -4.67 0.09
C ASP A 210 -17.99 -3.71 -1.10
N LYS A 211 -18.12 -4.28 -2.30
CA LYS A 211 -18.14 -3.53 -3.56
C LYS A 211 -19.36 -2.59 -3.68
N ASN A 212 -20.37 -2.75 -2.84
CA ASN A 212 -21.56 -1.90 -2.82
C ASN A 212 -21.46 -0.79 -1.77
N SER A 213 -20.33 -0.72 -1.04
CA SER A 213 -20.16 0.32 -0.04
C SER A 213 -20.25 1.71 -0.68
N GLU A 214 -20.81 2.65 0.06
CA GLU A 214 -21.10 3.99 -0.45
C GLU A 214 -19.83 4.70 -0.96
N ILE A 215 -18.70 4.52 -0.27
CA ILE A 215 -17.42 5.14 -0.68
C ILE A 215 -16.88 4.51 -1.95
N TYR A 216 -17.02 3.19 -2.14
CA TYR A 216 -16.67 2.51 -3.38
C TYR A 216 -17.50 3.01 -4.55
N ALA A 217 -18.84 2.99 -4.40
CA ALA A 217 -19.75 3.40 -5.46
C ALA A 217 -19.50 4.86 -5.86
N LYS A 218 -19.33 5.77 -4.89
CA LYS A 218 -19.03 7.18 -5.16
C LYS A 218 -17.68 7.36 -5.85
N THR A 219 -16.63 6.75 -5.34
CA THR A 219 -15.28 6.89 -5.90
C THR A 219 -15.22 6.33 -7.31
N LEU A 220 -15.79 5.15 -7.55
CA LEU A 220 -15.84 4.55 -8.88
C LEU A 220 -16.64 5.38 -9.86
N ASN A 221 -17.83 5.87 -9.50
CA ASN A 221 -18.66 6.66 -10.40
C ASN A 221 -17.96 7.96 -10.83
N MET A 222 -17.19 8.57 -9.94
CA MET A 222 -16.51 9.85 -10.20
C MET A 222 -15.16 9.68 -10.90
N LEU A 223 -14.58 8.48 -10.85
CA LEU A 223 -13.37 8.11 -11.59
C LEU A 223 -13.66 7.36 -12.90
N SER A 224 -14.90 6.95 -13.17
CA SER A 224 -15.27 6.26 -14.42
C SER A 224 -15.19 7.18 -15.63
#